data_AF-L9W1M8-F1
#
_entry.id   AF-L9W1M8-F1
#
_cell.length_a   1.000
_cell.length_b   1.000
_cell.length_c   1.000
_cell.angle_alpha   90.00
_cell.angle_beta   90.00
_cell.angle_gamma   90.00
#
_symmetry.space_group_name_H-M   'P 1'
#
loop_
_entity.id
_entity.type
_entity.pdbx_description
1 polymer ?
#
loop_
_entity_poly.entity_id
_entity_poly.type
_entity_poly.pdbx_seq_one_letter_code
_entity_poly.pdbx_strand_id
1 'polypeptide(L)'
;MKTVHDDTGKRYLLLKRSEHASLVRNPQNGNECYIQNDRLEDDTDESALEIAARTISDPVRTLLTNVHDEATLGLLVELENRGPLGIRTLLGEYDFCERDLHGRLTVLSAADLLEEVEVAGERGYRLTESGAIALEQLSTDAEQVHAATGPADEAADTGS
;
A
#
# COMPACT_ATOMS: atom_id res chain seq x y z
N MET A 1 -7.78 0.13 -24.10
CA MET A 1 -8.79 -0.10 -23.04
C MET A 1 -9.16 1.26 -22.49
N LYS A 2 -10.43 1.65 -22.55
CA LYS A 2 -10.91 2.99 -22.16
C LYS A 2 -11.61 2.94 -20.82
N THR A 3 -11.65 4.06 -20.14
CA THR A 3 -12.41 4.25 -18.91
C THR A 3 -13.76 4.89 -19.21
N VAL A 4 -14.79 4.43 -18.52
CA VAL A 4 -16.11 5.08 -18.49
C VAL A 4 -16.62 5.18 -17.06
N HIS A 5 -17.50 6.14 -16.78
CA HIS A 5 -18.22 6.23 -15.52
C HIS A 5 -19.74 6.26 -15.74
N ASP A 6 -20.49 5.77 -14.75
CA ASP A 6 -21.95 5.83 -14.76
C ASP A 6 -22.51 7.11 -14.10
N ASP A 7 -23.83 7.27 -14.14
CA ASP A 7 -24.58 8.36 -13.53
C ASP A 7 -24.39 8.50 -12.00
N THR A 8 -23.85 7.47 -11.33
CA THR A 8 -23.50 7.50 -9.91
C THR A 8 -22.05 7.90 -9.65
N GLY A 9 -21.28 8.14 -10.71
CA GLY A 9 -19.83 8.41 -10.67
C GLY A 9 -19.00 7.13 -10.47
N LYS A 10 -19.61 5.95 -10.56
CA LYS A 10 -18.88 4.69 -10.44
C LYS A 10 -18.16 4.38 -11.75
N ARG A 11 -16.88 4.03 -11.62
CA ARG A 11 -15.97 3.84 -12.76
C ARG A 11 -15.85 2.39 -13.18
N TYR A 12 -15.70 2.19 -14.48
CA TYR A 12 -15.54 0.89 -15.10
C TYR A 12 -14.51 0.91 -16.23
N LEU A 13 -14.03 -0.28 -16.58
CA LEU A 13 -13.15 -0.49 -17.72
C LEU A 13 -13.98 -0.96 -18.91
N LEU A 14 -14.02 -0.17 -19.97
CA LEU A 14 -14.79 -0.47 -21.17
C LEU A 14 -14.12 -1.60 -21.97
N LEU A 15 -14.81 -2.74 -22.08
CA LEU A 15 -14.36 -3.90 -22.84
C LEU A 15 -14.88 -3.88 -24.27
N LYS A 16 -16.17 -3.57 -24.47
CA LYS A 16 -16.82 -3.55 -25.78
C LYS A 16 -17.97 -2.54 -25.82
N ARG A 17 -18.01 -1.70 -26.87
CA ARG A 17 -19.18 -0.86 -27.20
C ARG A 17 -20.14 -1.62 -28.13
N SER A 18 -21.43 -1.54 -27.84
CA SER A 18 -22.51 -1.96 -28.75
C SER A 18 -23.50 -0.81 -28.94
N GLU A 19 -24.57 -0.99 -29.73
CA GLU A 19 -25.51 0.11 -30.04
C GLU A 19 -26.28 0.62 -28.82
N HIS A 20 -26.81 -0.28 -27.99
CA HIS A 20 -27.65 0.10 -26.84
C HIS A 20 -26.95 -0.01 -25.48
N ALA A 21 -26.03 -0.96 -25.35
CA ALA A 21 -25.32 -1.22 -24.10
C ALA A 21 -23.87 -1.60 -24.37
N SER A 22 -22.99 -1.18 -23.47
CA SER A 22 -21.58 -1.52 -23.48
C SER A 22 -21.27 -2.56 -22.42
N LEU A 23 -20.38 -3.49 -22.76
CA LEU A 23 -19.81 -4.44 -21.81
C LEU A 23 -18.66 -3.74 -21.08
N VAL A 24 -18.76 -3.69 -19.77
CA VAL A 24 -17.78 -3.07 -18.89
C VAL A 24 -17.32 -4.04 -17.82
N ARG A 25 -16.10 -3.85 -17.32
CA ARG A 25 -15.53 -4.60 -16.20
C ARG A 25 -15.42 -3.70 -14.98
N ASN A 26 -15.92 -4.15 -13.84
CA ASN A 26 -15.71 -3.48 -12.56
C ASN A 26 -14.24 -3.70 -12.11
N PRO A 27 -13.45 -2.63 -11.89
CA PRO A 27 -12.05 -2.77 -11.49
C PRO A 27 -11.88 -3.41 -10.10
N GLN A 28 -12.85 -3.26 -9.20
CA GLN A 28 -12.75 -3.72 -7.81
C GLN A 28 -12.86 -5.24 -7.67
N ASN A 29 -13.71 -5.89 -8.46
CA ASN A 29 -13.98 -7.32 -8.34
C ASN A 29 -13.77 -8.11 -9.64
N GLY A 30 -13.46 -7.44 -10.75
CA GLY A 30 -13.26 -8.06 -12.05
C GLY A 30 -14.54 -8.53 -12.75
N ASN A 31 -15.72 -8.36 -12.15
CA ASN A 31 -16.98 -8.79 -12.75
C ASN A 31 -17.33 -7.93 -13.96
N GLU A 32 -17.86 -8.59 -14.99
CA GLU A 32 -18.34 -7.95 -16.20
C GLU A 32 -19.86 -7.74 -16.14
N CYS A 33 -20.33 -6.58 -16.60
CA CYS A 33 -21.75 -6.29 -16.73
C CYS A 33 -22.03 -5.42 -17.95
N TYR A 34 -23.30 -5.41 -18.38
CA TYR A 34 -23.77 -4.53 -19.44
C TYR A 34 -24.40 -3.28 -18.82
N ILE A 35 -23.96 -2.10 -19.25
CA ILE A 35 -24.56 -0.80 -18.88
C ILE A 35 -25.04 -0.11 -20.15
N GLN A 36 -26.22 0.51 -20.08
CA GLN A 36 -26.78 1.26 -21.20
C GLN A 36 -25.88 2.45 -21.55
N ASN A 37 -25.70 2.70 -22.84
CA ASN A 37 -24.75 3.71 -23.30
C ASN A 37 -25.13 5.14 -22.92
N ASP A 38 -26.42 5.42 -22.74
CA ASP A 38 -26.95 6.71 -22.28
C ASP A 38 -26.65 7.00 -20.80
N ARG A 39 -26.22 5.97 -20.06
CA ARG A 39 -25.75 6.07 -18.68
C ARG A 39 -24.23 6.01 -18.56
N LEU A 40 -23.49 6.05 -19.67
CA LEU A 40 -22.03 5.96 -19.67
C LEU A 40 -21.39 7.17 -20.33
N GLU A 41 -20.49 7.81 -19.60
CA GLU A 41 -19.64 8.89 -20.10
C GLU A 41 -18.18 8.43 -20.19
N ASP A 42 -17.45 8.90 -21.21
CA ASP A 42 -16.02 8.61 -21.37
C ASP A 42 -15.19 9.45 -20.38
N ASP A 43 -14.32 8.80 -19.61
CA ASP A 43 -13.26 9.49 -18.86
C ASP A 43 -12.03 9.59 -19.78
N THR A 44 -11.80 10.77 -20.36
CA THR A 44 -10.71 10.98 -21.34
C THR A 44 -9.33 11.17 -20.73
N ASP A 45 -9.28 11.50 -19.44
CA ASP A 45 -8.07 12.03 -18.82
C ASP A 45 -7.36 11.02 -17.90
N GLU A 46 -7.90 9.81 -17.73
CA GLU A 46 -7.37 8.83 -16.77
C GLU A 46 -7.02 7.47 -17.41
N SER A 47 -5.86 6.94 -17.02
CA SER A 47 -5.41 5.62 -17.48
C SER A 47 -6.24 4.50 -16.85
N ALA A 48 -6.57 3.48 -17.65
CA ALA A 48 -7.23 2.27 -17.18
C ALA A 48 -6.47 1.57 -16.03
N LEU A 49 -5.13 1.67 -16.02
CA LEU A 49 -4.30 1.10 -14.95
C LEU A 49 -4.34 1.95 -13.68
N GLU A 50 -4.42 3.28 -13.79
CA GLU A 50 -4.55 4.17 -12.63
C GLU A 50 -5.88 3.93 -11.91
N ILE A 51 -6.95 3.67 -12.66
CA ILE A 51 -8.27 3.37 -12.08
C ILE A 51 -8.30 1.99 -11.45
N ALA A 52 -7.63 1.00 -12.06
CA ALA A 52 -7.44 -0.28 -11.41
C ALA A 52 -6.67 -0.12 -10.09
N ALA A 53 -5.61 0.69 -10.06
CA ALA A 53 -4.85 0.96 -8.85
C ALA A 53 -5.70 1.63 -7.77
N ARG A 54 -6.64 2.53 -8.12
CA ARG A 54 -7.54 3.20 -7.18
C ARG A 54 -8.49 2.28 -6.40
N THR A 55 -8.54 0.99 -6.73
CA THR A 55 -9.24 -0.01 -5.91
C THR A 55 -8.51 -0.31 -4.60
N ILE A 56 -7.19 -0.05 -4.55
CA ILE A 56 -6.38 -0.07 -3.34
C ILE A 56 -6.51 1.27 -2.62
N SER A 57 -6.53 1.27 -1.29
CA SER A 57 -6.68 2.49 -0.49
C SER A 57 -5.56 3.51 -0.76
N ASP A 58 -5.89 4.80 -0.66
CA ASP A 58 -4.95 5.90 -0.88
C ASP A 58 -3.69 5.80 0.01
N PRO A 59 -3.78 5.48 1.32
CA PRO A 59 -2.61 5.27 2.17
C PRO A 59 -1.68 4.16 1.67
N VAL A 60 -2.24 3.00 1.28
CA VAL A 60 -1.44 1.86 0.79
C VAL A 60 -0.80 2.18 -0.54
N ARG A 61 -1.51 2.85 -1.46
CA ARG A 61 -0.93 3.28 -2.74
C ARG A 61 0.24 4.23 -2.50
N THR A 62 0.09 5.19 -1.59
CA THR A 62 1.14 6.17 -1.24
C THR A 62 2.39 5.48 -0.72
N LEU A 63 2.22 4.47 0.16
CA LEU A 63 3.32 3.65 0.64
C LEU A 63 4.01 2.90 -0.52
N LEU A 64 3.25 2.16 -1.34
CA LEU A 64 3.79 1.34 -2.44
C LEU A 64 4.54 2.17 -3.50
N THR A 65 4.16 3.42 -3.72
CA THR A 65 4.81 4.29 -4.71
C THR A 65 6.02 5.05 -4.18
N ASN A 66 6.32 5.01 -2.87
CA ASN A 66 7.42 5.74 -2.25
C ASN A 66 8.40 4.86 -1.46
N VAL A 67 8.02 3.64 -1.09
CA VAL A 67 8.85 2.67 -0.38
C VAL A 67 9.33 1.61 -1.36
N HIS A 68 10.61 1.67 -1.73
CA HIS A 68 11.17 0.88 -2.83
C HIS A 68 12.10 -0.26 -2.41
N ASP A 69 12.36 -0.40 -1.10
CA ASP A 69 13.26 -1.41 -0.56
C ASP A 69 12.83 -1.81 0.87
N GLU A 70 13.25 -3.00 1.29
CA GLU A 70 12.92 -3.57 2.59
C GLU A 70 13.48 -2.75 3.77
N ALA A 71 14.62 -2.08 3.61
CA ALA A 71 15.19 -1.26 4.68
C ALA A 71 14.36 0.01 4.91
N THR A 72 13.81 0.62 3.85
CA THR A 72 12.87 1.74 3.95
C THR A 72 11.55 1.29 4.59
N LEU A 73 11.04 0.11 4.22
CA LEU A 73 9.85 -0.45 4.86
C LEU A 73 10.09 -0.77 6.34
N GLY A 74 11.22 -1.39 6.66
CA GLY A 74 11.63 -1.73 8.02
C GLY A 74 11.76 -0.49 8.92
N LEU A 75 12.26 0.63 8.38
CA LEU A 75 12.28 1.91 9.09
C LEU A 75 10.88 2.37 9.50
N LEU A 76 9.88 2.26 8.61
CA LEU A 76 8.49 2.63 8.94
C LEU A 76 7.92 1.70 10.03
N VAL A 77 8.16 0.39 9.91
CA VAL A 77 7.72 -0.60 10.91
C VAL A 77 8.36 -0.35 12.28
N GLU A 78 9.64 0.01 12.33
CA GLU A 78 10.31 0.34 13.59
C GLU A 78 9.72 1.60 14.25
N LEU A 79 9.35 2.61 13.45
CA LEU A 79 8.69 3.82 13.94
C LEU A 79 7.26 3.55 14.42
N GLU A 80 6.53 2.61 13.81
CA GLU A 80 5.23 2.13 14.30
C GLU A 80 5.40 1.45 15.67
N ASN A 81 6.35 0.51 15.78
CA ASN A 81 6.51 -0.32 16.97
C ASN A 81 7.11 0.43 18.17
N ARG A 82 8.09 1.31 17.92
CA ARG A 82 8.84 2.01 18.97
C ARG A 82 8.37 3.42 19.20
N GLY A 83 7.49 3.93 18.33
CA GLY A 83 7.09 5.33 18.31
C GLY A 83 8.19 6.24 17.74
N PRO A 84 8.14 7.55 18.06
CA PRO A 84 9.06 8.52 17.49
C PRO A 84 10.54 8.24 17.83
N LEU A 85 11.41 8.27 16.81
CA LEU A 85 12.86 8.08 16.99
C LEU A 85 13.64 9.31 16.56
N GLY A 86 14.64 9.67 17.37
CA GLY A 86 15.58 10.76 17.07
C GLY A 86 16.55 10.40 15.95
N ILE A 87 17.01 11.40 15.20
CA ILE A 87 17.93 11.19 14.06
C ILE A 87 19.23 10.49 14.47
N ARG A 88 19.73 10.73 15.70
CA ARG A 88 20.95 10.07 16.18
C ARG A 88 20.71 8.61 16.50
N THR A 89 19.54 8.28 17.04
CA THR A 89 19.12 6.87 17.23
C THR A 89 19.03 6.18 15.89
N LEU A 90 18.39 6.79 14.90
CA LEU A 90 18.27 6.22 13.56
C LEU A 90 19.63 5.96 12.88
N LEU A 91 20.59 6.87 13.01
CA LEU A 91 21.95 6.71 12.47
C LEU A 91 22.84 5.78 13.30
N GLY A 92 22.51 5.57 14.58
CA GLY A 92 23.32 4.77 15.50
C GLY A 92 22.92 3.30 15.57
N GLU A 93 21.63 3.00 15.38
CA GLU A 93 21.09 1.65 15.53
C GLU A 93 20.86 0.92 14.20
N TYR A 94 20.72 1.65 13.09
CA TYR A 94 20.49 1.07 11.77
C TYR A 94 21.64 1.39 10.82
N ASP A 95 21.93 0.47 9.90
CA ASP A 95 23.02 0.56 8.93
C ASP A 95 22.70 1.53 7.77
N PHE A 96 22.27 2.75 8.08
CA PHE A 96 22.09 3.81 7.11
C PHE A 96 23.28 4.75 7.07
N CYS A 97 23.79 5.02 5.86
CA CYS A 97 24.63 6.19 5.65
C CYS A 97 23.81 7.46 5.87
N GLU A 98 24.41 8.51 6.43
CA GLU A 98 23.73 9.78 6.71
C GLU A 98 22.98 10.35 5.49
N ARG A 99 23.64 10.37 4.34
CA ARG A 99 23.05 10.84 3.08
C ARG A 99 21.87 9.98 2.62
N ASP A 100 21.96 8.67 2.82
CA ASP A 100 20.92 7.72 2.43
C ASP A 100 19.69 7.91 3.32
N LEU A 101 19.89 7.95 4.65
CA LEU A 101 18.81 8.20 5.60
C LEU A 101 18.11 9.53 5.31
N HIS A 102 18.86 10.61 5.11
CA HIS A 102 18.27 11.90 4.78
C HIS A 102 17.46 11.88 3.48
N GLY A 103 17.93 11.17 2.46
CA GLY A 103 17.19 10.99 1.21
C GLY A 103 15.84 10.31 1.45
N ARG A 104 15.85 9.20 2.18
CA ARG A 104 14.63 8.44 2.53
C ARG A 104 13.65 9.28 3.34
N LEU A 105 14.12 9.93 4.42
CA LEU A 105 13.28 10.76 5.29
C LEU A 105 12.64 11.92 4.51
N THR A 106 13.37 12.52 3.57
CA THR A 106 12.83 13.60 2.73
C THR A 106 11.68 13.11 1.84
N VAL A 107 11.86 11.97 1.15
CA VAL A 107 10.83 11.39 0.28
C VAL A 107 9.61 10.98 1.10
N LEU A 108 9.81 10.27 2.21
CA LEU A 108 8.73 9.78 3.06
C LEU A 108 7.94 10.93 3.70
N SER A 109 8.62 12.01 4.11
CA SER A 109 7.94 13.20 4.65
C SER A 109 7.16 13.94 3.57
N ALA A 110 7.72 14.06 2.35
CA ALA A 110 7.02 14.68 1.22
C ALA A 110 5.79 13.87 0.77
N ALA A 111 5.79 12.57 1.02
CA ALA A 111 4.69 11.66 0.73
C ALA A 111 3.65 11.55 1.87
N ASP A 112 3.74 12.37 2.92
CA ASP A 112 2.86 12.28 4.11
C ASP A 112 2.89 10.91 4.80
N LEU A 113 4.02 10.20 4.75
CA LEU A 113 4.21 8.94 5.48
C LEU A 113 4.91 9.17 6.83
N LEU A 114 5.73 10.22 6.91
CA LEU A 114 6.44 10.63 8.11
C LEU A 114 6.22 12.11 8.38
N GLU A 115 6.31 12.47 9.65
CA GLU A 115 6.40 13.86 10.08
C GLU A 115 7.58 14.07 11.03
N GLU A 116 8.20 15.26 10.92
CA GLU A 116 9.28 15.69 11.80
C GLU A 116 8.73 16.07 13.17
N VAL A 117 9.36 15.56 14.23
CA VAL A 117 9.02 15.85 15.63
C VAL A 117 10.28 16.06 16.46
N GLU A 118 10.15 16.65 17.64
CA GLU A 118 11.26 16.76 18.59
C GLU A 118 11.29 15.53 19.52
N VAL A 119 12.44 14.85 19.57
CA VAL A 119 12.67 13.69 20.46
C VAL A 119 13.93 14.01 21.27
N ALA A 120 13.83 14.08 22.59
CA ALA A 120 14.95 14.37 23.48
C ALA A 120 15.81 15.61 23.10
N GLY A 121 15.18 16.67 22.57
CA GLY A 121 15.85 17.91 22.18
C GLY A 121 16.57 17.84 20.83
N GLU A 122 16.35 16.78 20.06
CA GLU A 122 16.82 16.66 18.69
C GLU A 122 15.68 16.40 17.71
N ARG A 123 16.00 16.59 16.42
CA ARG A 123 15.09 16.24 15.33
C ARG A 123 14.88 14.73 15.31
N GLY A 124 13.62 14.31 15.34
CA GLY A 124 13.17 12.95 15.18
C GLY A 124 12.03 12.83 14.19
N TYR A 125 11.57 11.61 13.98
CA TYR A 125 10.51 11.30 13.03
C TYR A 125 9.53 10.33 13.64
N ARG A 126 8.26 10.45 13.22
CA ARG A 126 7.20 9.51 13.53
C ARG A 126 6.34 9.27 12.30
N LEU A 127 5.58 8.19 12.31
CA LEU A 127 4.54 7.96 11.31
C LEU A 127 3.44 9.00 11.44
N THR A 128 2.94 9.43 10.29
CA THR A 128 1.66 10.12 10.16
C THR A 128 0.51 9.13 10.33
N GLU A 129 -0.71 9.65 10.43
CA GLU A 129 -1.92 8.80 10.39
C GLU A 129 -2.01 8.00 9.08
N SER A 130 -1.72 8.62 7.94
CA SER A 130 -1.66 7.96 6.64
C SER A 130 -0.65 6.80 6.62
N GLY A 131 0.55 7.02 7.18
CA GLY A 131 1.59 6.00 7.28
C GLY A 131 1.16 4.81 8.14
N ALA A 132 0.58 5.07 9.31
CA ALA A 132 0.09 4.03 10.22
C ALA A 132 -1.04 3.20 9.59
N ILE A 133 -2.04 3.84 8.97
CA ILE A 133 -3.15 3.15 8.28
C ILE A 133 -2.63 2.24 7.15
N ALA A 134 -1.62 2.70 6.40
CA ALA A 134 -1.04 1.90 5.33
C ALA A 134 -0.37 0.63 5.87
N LEU A 135 0.40 0.73 6.96
CA LEU A 135 1.03 -0.43 7.60
C LEU A 135 0.00 -1.38 8.21
N GLU A 136 -1.03 -0.87 8.88
CA GLU A 136 -2.11 -1.66 9.46
C GLU A 136 -2.84 -2.51 8.40
N GLN A 137 -3.08 -1.95 7.21
CA GLN A 137 -3.72 -2.68 6.12
C GLN A 137 -2.83 -3.77 5.51
N LEU A 138 -1.51 -3.63 5.59
CA LEU A 138 -0.55 -4.62 5.09
C LEU A 138 -0.19 -5.67 6.13
N SER A 139 -0.37 -5.40 7.42
CA SER A 139 0.00 -6.30 8.51
C SER A 139 -0.99 -7.44 8.77
N THR A 140 -2.00 -7.63 7.89
CA THR A 140 -2.95 -8.74 8.03
C THR A 140 -2.28 -10.08 7.71
N ASP A 141 -2.17 -10.92 8.74
CA ASP A 141 -1.77 -12.35 8.77
C ASP A 141 -0.27 -12.74 8.67
N ALA A 142 0.64 -12.01 9.32
CA ALA A 142 1.92 -12.62 9.74
C ALA A 142 1.71 -13.76 10.78
N GLU A 143 0.60 -13.75 11.52
CA GLU A 143 0.25 -14.80 12.48
C GLU A 143 -0.24 -16.12 11.83
N GLN A 144 -0.82 -16.10 10.61
CA GLN A 144 -1.25 -17.34 9.95
C GLN A 144 -0.10 -18.13 9.30
N VAL A 145 0.99 -17.48 8.91
CA VAL A 145 2.16 -18.16 8.31
C VAL A 145 2.88 -19.05 9.33
N HIS A 146 2.87 -18.68 10.62
CA HIS A 146 3.42 -19.52 11.68
C HIS A 146 2.47 -20.62 12.17
N ALA A 147 1.15 -20.41 12.14
CA ALA A 147 0.17 -21.44 12.53
C ALA A 147 0.07 -22.60 11.53
N ALA A 148 0.42 -22.38 10.25
CA ALA A 148 0.42 -23.42 9.22
C ALA A 148 1.69 -24.30 9.21
N THR A 149 2.73 -23.94 9.99
CA THR A 149 3.98 -24.69 10.08
C THR A 149 4.18 -25.24 11.51
N GLY A 150 3.22 -26.03 11.99
CA GLY A 150 3.42 -26.94 13.13
C GLY A 150 4.15 -28.23 12.68
N PRO A 151 4.92 -28.90 13.54
CA PRO A 151 6.01 -29.77 13.13
C PRO A 151 5.52 -31.02 12.40
N ALA A 152 6.08 -31.27 11.22
CA ALA A 152 6.01 -32.55 10.58
C ALA A 152 6.82 -33.57 11.40
N ASP A 153 6.09 -34.45 12.06
CA ASP A 153 6.39 -35.89 12.17
C ASP A 153 7.78 -36.28 12.71
N GLU A 154 7.98 -36.13 14.02
CA GLU A 154 8.89 -37.00 14.77
C GLU A 154 8.14 -38.27 15.17
N ALA A 155 7.96 -39.18 14.21
CA ALA A 155 7.60 -40.57 14.47
C ALA A 155 8.65 -41.49 13.86
N ALA A 156 9.78 -41.65 14.55
CA ALA A 156 10.63 -42.80 14.35
C ALA A 156 11.41 -43.17 15.61
N ASP A 157 11.26 -44.43 15.97
CA ASP A 157 12.18 -45.24 16.76
C ASP A 157 12.01 -45.26 18.30
N THR A 158 11.23 -46.24 18.76
CA THR A 158 11.61 -47.03 19.94
C THR A 158 11.18 -48.49 19.75
N GLY A 159 12.10 -49.27 19.19
CA GLY A 159 12.49 -50.64 19.58
C GLY A 159 11.44 -51.65 20.07
N SER A 160 11.43 -52.82 19.41
CA SER A 160 11.19 -54.13 20.02
C SER A 160 12.35 -55.07 19.71
#